data_AF-A0A6B9XSA4-F1
#
_entry.id   AF-A0A6B9XSA4-F1
#
_cell.length_a   1.000
_cell.length_b   1.000
_cell.length_c   1.000
_cell.angle_alpha   90.00
_cell.angle_beta   90.00
_cell.angle_gamma   90.00
#
_symmetry.space_group_name_H-M   'P 1'
#
loop_
_entity.id
_entity.type
_entity.pdbx_description
1 polymer ?
#
loop_
_entity_poly.entity_id
_entity_poly.type
_entity_poly.pdbx_seq_one_letter_code
_entity_poly.pdbx_strand_id
1 'polypeptide(L)'
;MENIIKRVHRNLKTTQDRQKHYADKRRSERSFKVGEPVFLRVKPKRSSLHLGKWKKLAPRYCGPFSILEQMGVVAYKLALPPHVKVHNVFHVSLLKKYVPVPSHVLDFDAIQMKETGEFLTEPLRIICSKQQHRQNRVIDWVKVHW
;
A
#
# COMPACT_ATOMS: atom_id res chain seq x y z
N MET A 1 38.88 37.91 12.82
CA MET A 1 37.68 37.20 13.36
C MET A 1 36.58 36.98 12.32
N GLU A 2 36.28 37.95 11.44
CA GLU A 2 35.24 37.81 10.41
C GLU A 2 35.36 36.58 9.50
N ASN A 3 36.58 36.17 9.16
CA ASN A 3 36.80 35.03 8.26
C ASN A 3 36.36 33.69 8.89
N ILE A 4 36.47 33.56 10.23
CA ILE A 4 36.04 32.37 10.98
C ILE A 4 34.52 32.31 11.05
N ILE A 5 33.86 33.44 11.33
CA ILE A 5 32.39 33.55 11.37
C ILE A 5 31.77 33.22 10.00
N LYS A 6 32.38 33.72 8.91
CA LYS A 6 31.97 33.39 7.54
C LYS A 6 32.12 31.89 7.24
N ARG A 7 33.18 31.25 7.73
CA ARG A 7 33.41 29.81 7.55
C ARG A 7 32.39 28.96 8.29
N VAL A 8 32.04 29.32 9.52
CA VAL A 8 31.02 28.62 10.33
C VAL A 8 29.66 28.67 9.65
N HIS A 9 29.21 29.85 9.20
CA HIS A 9 27.93 30.00 8.48
C HIS A 9 27.90 29.19 7.19
N ARG A 10 28.99 29.16 6.43
CA ARG A 10 29.08 28.36 5.19
C ARG A 10 28.93 26.87 5.47
N ASN A 11 29.61 26.36 6.50
CA ASN A 11 29.56 24.95 6.89
C ASN A 11 28.17 24.56 7.40
N LEU A 12 27.52 25.43 8.17
CA LEU A 12 26.13 25.26 8.62
C LEU A 12 25.17 25.18 7.43
N LYS A 13 25.26 26.13 6.50
CA LYS A 13 24.44 26.15 5.28
C LYS A 13 24.63 24.86 4.46
N THR A 14 25.88 24.48 4.22
CA THR A 14 26.23 23.26 3.48
C THR A 14 25.64 22.01 4.15
N THR A 15 25.65 21.96 5.47
CA THR A 15 25.08 20.85 6.24
C THR A 15 23.55 20.82 6.14
N GLN A 16 22.89 21.98 6.26
CA GLN A 16 21.44 22.12 6.07
C GLN A 16 21.01 21.69 4.66
N ASP A 17 21.74 22.13 3.63
CA ASP A 17 21.46 21.79 2.24
C ASP A 17 21.63 20.29 1.98
N ARG A 18 22.66 19.65 2.57
CA ARG A 18 22.85 18.18 2.50
C ARG A 18 21.70 17.43 3.19
N GLN A 19 21.28 17.87 4.38
CA GLN A 19 20.17 17.25 5.10
C GLN A 19 18.87 17.35 4.28
N LYS A 20 18.58 18.53 3.73
CA LYS A 20 17.42 18.76 2.86
C LYS A 20 17.48 17.87 1.62
N HIS A 21 18.62 17.85 0.93
CA HIS A 21 18.83 17.01 -0.26
C HIS A 21 18.55 15.52 0.04
N TYR A 22 19.10 14.98 1.13
CA TYR A 22 18.87 13.57 1.47
C TYR A 22 17.43 13.29 1.89
N ALA A 23 16.76 14.22 2.58
CA ALA A 23 15.35 14.08 2.93
C ALA A 23 14.45 14.09 1.70
N ASP A 24 14.66 15.04 0.79
CA ASP A 24 13.79 15.26 -0.37
C ASP A 24 14.06 14.25 -1.49
N LYS A 25 15.31 13.78 -1.66
CA LYS A 25 15.67 12.77 -2.68
C LYS A 25 14.84 11.49 -2.63
N ARG A 26 14.32 11.12 -1.45
CA ARG A 26 13.49 9.91 -1.27
C ARG A 26 11.99 10.19 -1.30
N ARG A 27 11.57 11.46 -1.32
CA ARG A 27 10.16 11.82 -1.45
C ARG A 27 9.80 11.88 -2.92
N SER A 28 8.68 11.29 -3.26
CA SER A 28 8.07 11.45 -4.58
C SER A 28 6.72 12.08 -4.37
N GLU A 29 6.49 13.20 -5.05
CA GLU A 29 5.16 13.77 -5.14
C GLU A 29 4.27 12.79 -5.91
N ARG A 30 3.12 12.49 -5.31
CA ARG A 30 2.10 11.64 -5.93
C ARG A 30 0.87 12.51 -6.08
N SER A 31 0.32 12.54 -7.27
CA SER A 31 -0.95 13.18 -7.56
C SER A 31 -1.80 12.19 -8.36
N PHE A 32 -3.10 12.25 -8.14
CA PHE A 32 -4.07 11.39 -8.80
C PHE A 32 -5.22 12.25 -9.32
N LYS A 33 -5.86 11.81 -10.39
CA LYS A 33 -7.05 12.50 -10.92
C LYS A 33 -8.32 11.86 -10.38
N VAL A 34 -9.39 12.66 -10.29
CA VAL A 34 -10.73 12.15 -10.03
C VAL A 34 -11.11 11.16 -11.15
N GLY A 35 -11.69 10.02 -10.77
CA GLY A 35 -12.01 8.92 -11.67
C GLY A 35 -10.85 7.94 -11.95
N GLU A 36 -9.63 8.23 -11.53
CA GLU A 36 -8.50 7.30 -11.71
C GLU A 36 -8.61 6.11 -10.73
N PRO A 37 -8.45 4.86 -11.20
CA PRO A 37 -8.41 3.71 -10.32
C PRO A 37 -7.11 3.70 -9.52
N VAL A 38 -7.22 3.52 -8.21
CA VAL A 38 -6.08 3.44 -7.30
C VAL A 38 -6.19 2.27 -6.35
N PHE A 39 -5.04 1.68 -6.04
CA PHE A 39 -4.90 0.70 -4.98
C PHE A 39 -4.80 1.37 -3.62
N LEU A 40 -5.55 0.86 -2.65
CA LEU A 40 -5.47 1.29 -1.26
C LEU A 40 -4.56 0.35 -0.45
N ARG A 41 -3.61 0.93 0.29
CA ARG A 41 -2.71 0.17 1.16
C ARG A 41 -3.40 -0.22 2.47
N VAL A 42 -3.36 -1.50 2.79
CA VAL A 42 -3.94 -2.07 4.01
C VAL A 42 -2.85 -2.33 5.06
N LYS A 43 -3.13 -2.04 6.34
CA LYS A 43 -2.19 -2.30 7.45
C LYS A 43 -2.62 -3.55 8.22
N PRO A 44 -1.75 -4.58 8.35
CA PRO A 44 -2.12 -5.86 8.95
C PRO A 44 -2.64 -5.84 10.40
N LYS A 45 -2.31 -4.81 11.19
CA LYS A 45 -2.54 -4.78 12.65
C LYS A 45 -3.66 -3.84 13.13
N ARG A 46 -4.19 -2.93 12.30
CA ARG A 46 -5.05 -1.83 12.78
C ARG A 46 -6.15 -1.34 11.82
N SER A 47 -6.25 -1.85 10.59
CA SER A 47 -7.32 -1.43 9.68
C SER A 47 -8.50 -2.39 9.75
N SER A 48 -9.71 -1.87 9.92
CA SER A 48 -10.95 -2.66 9.78
C SER A 48 -11.14 -3.22 8.37
N LEU A 49 -10.38 -2.73 7.40
CA LEU A 49 -10.08 -3.44 6.16
C LEU A 49 -9.06 -4.55 6.48
N HIS A 50 -9.53 -5.77 6.76
CA HIS A 50 -8.68 -6.95 6.89
C HIS A 50 -8.75 -7.80 5.62
N LEU A 51 -7.59 -8.05 4.99
CA LEU A 51 -7.48 -8.92 3.82
C LEU A 51 -7.22 -10.35 4.27
N GLY A 52 -8.24 -11.19 4.16
CA GLY A 52 -8.15 -12.63 4.40
C GLY A 52 -7.88 -13.06 5.85
N LYS A 53 -8.05 -14.37 6.08
CA LYS A 53 -7.79 -15.03 7.37
C LYS A 53 -6.28 -15.13 7.68
N TRP A 54 -5.43 -15.09 6.65
CA TRP A 54 -3.99 -15.41 6.73
C TRP A 54 -3.11 -14.16 6.67
N LYS A 55 -2.70 -13.63 7.82
CA LYS A 55 -1.94 -12.36 7.94
C LYS A 55 -0.61 -12.31 7.16
N LYS A 56 0.07 -13.45 6.97
CA LYS A 56 1.37 -13.51 6.25
C LYS A 56 1.20 -13.47 4.73
N LEU A 57 0.08 -13.99 4.24
CA LEU A 57 -0.19 -14.15 2.81
C LEU A 57 -1.21 -13.13 2.28
N ALA A 58 -1.79 -12.32 3.16
CA ALA A 58 -2.66 -11.23 2.80
C ALA A 58 -1.96 -10.23 1.86
N PRO A 59 -2.61 -9.82 0.75
CA PRO A 59 -2.10 -8.75 -0.09
C PRO A 59 -1.93 -7.44 0.72
N ARG A 60 -0.89 -6.67 0.37
CA ARG A 60 -0.61 -5.38 1.02
C ARG A 60 -1.49 -4.24 0.50
N TYR A 61 -2.05 -4.41 -0.69
CA TYR A 61 -2.91 -3.45 -1.36
C TYR A 61 -4.21 -4.14 -1.71
N CYS A 62 -5.33 -3.48 -1.46
CA CYS A 62 -6.65 -3.92 -1.86
C CYS A 62 -7.15 -3.07 -3.02
N GLY A 63 -7.88 -3.72 -3.93
CA GLY A 63 -8.81 -3.18 -4.92
C GLY A 63 -8.34 -2.00 -5.78
N PRO A 64 -8.73 -1.92 -7.05
CA PRO A 64 -8.85 -0.62 -7.68
C PRO A 64 -10.11 0.05 -7.08
N PHE A 65 -9.92 1.16 -6.39
CA PHE A 65 -11.02 2.04 -6.02
C PHE A 65 -10.94 3.29 -6.88
N SER A 66 -12.09 3.75 -7.37
CA SER A 66 -12.16 5.01 -8.09
C SER A 66 -12.10 6.17 -7.11
N ILE A 67 -11.30 7.20 -7.45
CA ILE A 67 -11.30 8.45 -6.70
C ILE A 67 -12.56 9.24 -7.05
N LEU A 68 -13.38 9.56 -6.04
CA LEU A 68 -14.58 10.37 -6.19
C LEU A 68 -14.27 11.86 -6.19
N GLU A 69 -13.39 12.28 -5.30
CA GLU A 69 -13.10 13.70 -5.07
C GLU A 69 -11.71 13.90 -4.48
N GLN A 70 -11.08 15.03 -4.78
CA GLN A 70 -9.85 15.47 -4.14
C GLN A 70 -10.19 16.48 -3.03
N MET A 71 -10.06 16.06 -1.77
CA MET A 71 -10.36 16.90 -0.60
C MET A 71 -9.27 17.94 -0.31
N GLY A 72 -8.08 17.77 -0.90
CA GLY A 72 -6.96 18.70 -0.80
C GLY A 72 -5.72 18.19 -1.53
N VAL A 73 -4.57 18.84 -1.33
CA VAL A 73 -3.31 18.46 -2.01
C VAL A 73 -2.92 17.00 -1.73
N VAL A 74 -3.25 16.50 -0.53
CA VAL A 74 -2.75 15.21 -0.02
C VAL A 74 -3.85 14.22 0.35
N ALA A 75 -5.12 14.61 0.26
CA ALA A 75 -6.26 13.79 0.71
C ALA A 75 -7.26 13.56 -0.41
N TYR A 76 -7.62 12.29 -0.63
CA TYR A 76 -8.54 11.86 -1.69
C TYR A 76 -9.67 11.01 -1.10
N LYS A 77 -10.87 11.22 -1.61
CA LYS A 77 -12.07 10.45 -1.27
C LYS A 77 -12.23 9.30 -2.27
N LEU A 78 -12.30 8.06 -1.78
CA LEU A 78 -12.45 6.86 -2.58
C LEU A 78 -13.89 6.35 -2.60
N ALA A 79 -14.27 5.71 -3.69
CA ALA A 79 -15.50 4.92 -3.79
C ALA A 79 -15.30 3.57 -3.09
N LEU A 80 -15.41 3.57 -1.75
CA LEU A 80 -15.40 2.33 -0.97
C LEU A 80 -16.81 1.70 -0.91
N PRO A 81 -16.90 0.36 -0.84
CA PRO A 81 -18.16 -0.33 -0.59
C PRO A 81 -18.78 0.10 0.75
N PRO A 82 -20.12 0.20 0.84
CA PRO A 82 -20.82 0.70 2.04
C PRO A 82 -20.65 -0.21 3.26
N HIS A 83 -20.30 -1.48 3.07
CA HIS A 83 -20.07 -2.45 4.15
C HIS A 83 -18.77 -2.20 4.92
N VAL A 84 -17.87 -1.36 4.41
CA VAL A 84 -16.60 -1.04 5.06
C VAL A 84 -16.81 0.09 6.07
N LYS A 85 -16.60 -0.20 7.36
CA LYS A 85 -16.66 0.80 8.45
C LYS A 85 -15.45 1.75 8.50
N VAL A 86 -14.75 1.98 7.38
CA VAL A 86 -13.59 2.88 7.28
C VAL A 86 -14.02 4.16 6.59
N HIS A 87 -13.52 5.29 7.09
CA HIS A 87 -13.71 6.56 6.40
C HIS A 87 -13.13 6.50 4.98
N ASN A 88 -13.89 7.02 4.02
CA ASN A 88 -13.55 6.98 2.60
C ASN A 88 -12.47 7.99 2.19
N VAL A 89 -11.95 8.81 3.11
CA VAL A 89 -10.91 9.81 2.84
C VAL A 89 -9.54 9.28 3.26
N PHE A 90 -8.60 9.22 2.32
CA PHE A 90 -7.26 8.67 2.52
C PHE A 90 -6.15 9.66 2.11
N HIS A 91 -5.04 9.57 2.84
CA HIS A 91 -3.81 10.29 2.51
C HIS A 91 -3.11 9.67 1.29
N VAL A 92 -2.51 10.50 0.43
CA VAL A 92 -1.87 10.10 -0.83
C VAL A 92 -0.81 9.01 -0.70
N SER A 93 -0.15 8.92 0.46
CA SER A 93 0.86 7.90 0.75
C SER A 93 0.30 6.48 0.88
N LEU A 94 -1.00 6.36 1.15
CA LEU A 94 -1.71 5.08 1.21
C LEU A 94 -2.23 4.64 -0.17
N LEU A 95 -2.17 5.52 -1.16
CA LEU A 95 -2.66 5.26 -2.50
C LEU A 95 -1.49 4.88 -3.41
N LYS A 96 -1.78 3.99 -4.36
CA LYS A 96 -0.86 3.59 -5.43
C LYS A 96 -1.64 3.56 -6.75
N LYS A 97 -1.07 4.13 -7.80
CA LYS A 97 -1.68 4.14 -9.14
C LYS A 97 -1.96 2.70 -9.59
N TYR A 98 -3.18 2.45 -10.08
CA TYR A 98 -3.49 1.21 -10.76
C TYR A 98 -2.95 1.27 -12.19
N VAL A 99 -2.21 0.24 -12.61
CA VAL A 99 -1.77 0.06 -14.00
C VAL A 99 -2.42 -1.21 -14.50
N PRO A 100 -3.36 -1.14 -15.45
CA PRO A 100 -4.00 -2.32 -15.99
C PRO A 100 -2.95 -3.20 -16.68
N VAL A 101 -2.84 -4.44 -16.22
CA VAL A 101 -2.09 -5.48 -16.93
C VAL A 101 -3.11 -6.21 -17.82
N PRO A 102 -2.81 -6.51 -19.09
CA PRO A 102 -3.77 -7.15 -20.01
C PRO A 102 -4.36 -8.48 -19.50
N SER A 103 -3.65 -9.20 -18.62
CA SER A 103 -4.11 -10.42 -17.98
C SER A 103 -5.00 -10.20 -16.75
N HIS A 104 -5.12 -8.96 -16.28
CA HIS A 104 -5.81 -8.61 -15.04
C HIS A 104 -7.16 -7.96 -15.38
N VAL A 105 -8.13 -8.78 -15.79
CA VAL A 105 -9.53 -8.36 -15.89
C VAL A 105 -10.02 -8.08 -14.46
N LEU A 106 -10.35 -6.82 -14.19
CA LEU A 106 -10.88 -6.41 -12.90
C LEU A 106 -12.37 -6.68 -12.84
N ASP A 107 -12.73 -7.87 -12.35
CA ASP A 107 -14.09 -8.06 -11.86
C ASP A 107 -14.18 -7.37 -10.49
N PHE A 108 -14.69 -6.13 -10.50
CA PHE A 108 -14.97 -5.39 -9.27
C PHE A 108 -15.94 -6.17 -8.35
N ASP A 109 -16.80 -7.00 -8.94
CA ASP A 109 -17.72 -7.92 -8.24
C ASP A 109 -17.01 -9.16 -7.65
N ALA A 110 -15.84 -9.54 -8.17
CA ALA A 110 -15.06 -10.68 -7.66
C ALA A 110 -14.27 -10.34 -6.38
N ILE A 111 -14.19 -9.05 -6.01
CA ILE A 111 -13.75 -8.65 -4.68
C ILE A 111 -14.89 -8.96 -3.70
N GLN A 112 -15.14 -10.24 -3.45
CA GLN A 112 -16.15 -10.67 -2.51
C GLN A 112 -15.72 -10.26 -1.10
N MET A 113 -16.25 -9.12 -0.65
CA MET A 113 -16.13 -8.69 0.73
C MET A 113 -17.22 -9.40 1.52
N LYS A 114 -16.86 -10.11 2.58
CA LYS A 114 -17.84 -10.59 3.55
C LYS A 114 -18.53 -9.39 4.19
N GLU A 115 -19.78 -9.56 4.62
CA GLU A 115 -20.56 -8.57 5.38
C GLU A 115 -19.80 -8.03 6.61
N THR A 116 -18.83 -8.80 7.14
CA THR A 116 -17.94 -8.41 8.24
C THR A 116 -16.84 -7.40 7.85
N GLY A 117 -16.72 -7.03 6.58
CA GLY A 117 -15.65 -6.15 6.06
C GLY A 117 -14.33 -6.86 5.75
N GLU A 118 -14.32 -8.19 5.77
CA GLU A 118 -13.16 -9.02 5.40
C GLU A 118 -13.15 -9.28 3.90
N PHE A 119 -12.01 -9.10 3.24
CA PHE A 119 -11.86 -9.50 1.84
C PHE A 119 -11.61 -11.00 1.76
N LEU A 120 -12.37 -11.71 0.92
CA LEU A 120 -12.08 -13.09 0.54
C LEU A 120 -10.91 -13.11 -0.44
N THR A 121 -9.69 -13.11 0.09
CA THR A 121 -8.50 -13.44 -0.71
C THR A 121 -8.27 -14.93 -0.61
N GLU A 122 -8.86 -15.67 -1.54
CA GLU A 122 -8.49 -17.05 -1.80
C GLU A 122 -7.38 -17.09 -2.85
N PRO A 123 -6.41 -18.00 -2.73
CA PRO A 123 -5.38 -18.12 -3.74
C PRO A 123 -5.98 -18.67 -5.05
N LEU A 124 -5.53 -18.16 -6.19
CA LEU A 124 -5.95 -18.65 -7.51
C LEU A 124 -5.71 -20.16 -7.63
N ARG A 125 -4.53 -20.63 -7.20
CA ARG A 125 -4.18 -22.05 -7.17
C ARG A 125 -2.96 -22.33 -6.30
N ILE A 126 -2.90 -23.53 -5.72
CA ILE A 126 -1.67 -24.09 -5.17
C ILE A 126 -0.86 -24.71 -6.31
N ILE A 127 0.35 -24.18 -6.56
CA ILE A 127 1.23 -24.64 -7.65
C ILE A 127 1.91 -25.96 -7.25
N CYS A 128 2.43 -26.03 -6.02
CA CYS A 128 3.08 -27.23 -5.53
C CYS A 128 3.08 -27.29 -4.00
N SER A 129 3.21 -28.50 -3.48
CA SER A 129 3.49 -28.78 -2.07
C SER A 129 4.76 -29.63 -1.98
N LYS A 130 5.61 -29.36 -0.99
CA LYS A 130 6.83 -30.13 -0.70
C LYS A 130 6.92 -30.35 0.81
N GLN A 131 7.01 -31.61 1.21
CA GLN A 131 7.23 -31.95 2.62
C GLN A 131 8.72 -31.92 2.94
N GLN A 132 9.09 -31.27 4.03
CA GLN A 132 10.44 -31.27 4.56
C GLN A 132 10.44 -31.90 5.94
N HIS A 133 11.13 -33.03 6.07
CA HIS A 133 11.39 -33.66 7.35
C HIS A 133 12.56 -32.91 8.03
N ARG A 134 12.31 -32.33 9.20
CA ARG A 134 13.36 -31.95 10.14
C ARG A 134 13.30 -32.88 11.34
N GLN A 135 14.40 -32.94 12.09
CA GLN A 135 14.73 -33.92 13.14
C GLN A 135 13.55 -34.40 14.03
N ASN A 136 12.51 -33.60 14.25
CA ASN A 136 11.30 -34.06 14.96
C ASN A 136 9.95 -33.50 14.41
N ARG A 137 9.91 -32.94 13.18
CA ARG A 137 8.68 -32.38 12.58
C ARG A 137 8.69 -32.49 11.05
N VAL A 138 7.53 -32.81 10.48
CA VAL A 138 7.26 -32.65 9.04
C VAL A 138 6.70 -31.26 8.81
N ILE A 139 7.35 -30.49 7.94
CA ILE A 139 6.91 -29.14 7.56
C ILE A 139 6.48 -29.17 6.09
N ASP A 140 5.21 -28.86 5.83
CA ASP A 140 4.69 -28.73 4.47
C ASP A 140 4.95 -27.31 3.93
N TRP A 141 5.75 -27.24 2.87
CA TRP A 141 5.98 -26.04 2.09
C TRP A 141 5.01 -25.99 0.92
N VAL A 142 4.22 -24.93 0.83
CA VAL A 142 3.26 -24.77 -0.26
C VAL A 142 3.62 -23.54 -1.09
N LYS A 143 3.75 -23.71 -2.40
CA LYS A 143 3.89 -22.59 -3.35
C LYS A 143 2.49 -22.21 -3.83
N VAL A 144 2.11 -20.98 -3.52
CA VAL A 144 0.77 -20.46 -3.78
C VAL A 144 0.83 -19.42 -4.88
N HIS A 145 -0.08 -19.52 -5.86
CA HIS A 145 -0.33 -18.50 -6.86
C HIS A 145 -1.48 -17.60 -6.39
N TRP A 146 -1.26 -16.29 -6.39
CA TRP A 146 -2.21 -15.26 -6.02
C TRP A 146 -2.66 -14.48 -7.24
#